data_AF-A0A849S271-F1
#
_entry.id   AF-A0A849S271-F1
#
_cell.length_a   1.000
_cell.length_b   1.000
_cell.length_c   1.000
_cell.angle_alpha   90.00
_cell.angle_beta   90.00
_cell.angle_gamma   90.00
#
_symmetry.space_group_name_H-M   'P 1'
#
loop_
_entity.id
_entity.type
_entity.pdbx_description
1 polymer ?
#
loop_
_entity_poly.entity_id
_entity_poly.type
_entity_poly.pdbx_seq_one_letter_code
_entity_poly.pdbx_strand_id
1 'polypeptide(L)'
;MRIEYTKGERASKELIMLHREASEASSGRKMKVLLIFPPDWFPSEPYLSLPSLTAVLRQAGHTVIQKDINLEMYDWYFSEDFLKKVLYRVPRQLDRLRKLSKKRDLDAAEMDLQLALCDLTRQRIDELIKKAEKAKAIIRGEVFYEIDQLEWSIQVFREVTSVISMVYAPARICMPPMETDLSYKVFVSSEVMEAVNDTQVNVYRDVFEHLVKPVIEQEQPDVVGISIVLQQQMFSSMTFCALIKQHFPHIHVTIGGNTVTRLRDVLPQSPLFQYFDSAVVYEGETAFVQLVSAVGAERSLADVPNTIYKDATGV
;
A
#
# COMPACT_ATOMS: atom_id res chain seq x y z
N MET A 1 27.11 -10.65 -33.66
CA MET A 1 26.47 -11.34 -32.51
C MET A 1 25.00 -11.53 -32.88
N ARG A 2 24.60 -12.73 -33.31
CA ARG A 2 23.19 -13.05 -33.65
C ARG A 2 22.50 -13.49 -32.36
N ILE A 3 21.38 -12.86 -32.02
CA ILE A 3 20.54 -13.25 -30.89
C ILE A 3 19.49 -14.21 -31.45
N GLU A 4 19.56 -15.49 -31.06
CA GLU A 4 18.51 -16.47 -31.34
C GLU A 4 17.35 -16.29 -30.36
N TYR A 5 16.16 -16.05 -30.91
CA TYR A 5 14.90 -16.00 -30.16
C TYR A 5 14.25 -17.38 -30.14
N THR A 6 14.75 -18.31 -29.31
CA THR A 6 14.12 -19.61 -29.05
C THR A 6 13.30 -19.66 -27.74
N LYS A 7 13.07 -18.50 -27.09
CA LYS A 7 12.32 -18.41 -25.83
C LYS A 7 10.82 -18.77 -25.91
N GLY A 8 10.28 -19.12 -27.09
CA GLY A 8 8.88 -19.52 -27.28
C GLY A 8 8.63 -21.02 -27.50
N GLU A 9 9.67 -21.84 -27.72
CA GLU A 9 9.47 -23.22 -28.20
C GLU A 9 9.55 -24.31 -27.11
N ARG A 10 9.71 -23.93 -25.82
CA ARG A 10 9.89 -24.87 -24.71
C ARG A 10 8.70 -25.06 -23.77
N ALA A 11 7.50 -24.62 -24.14
CA ALA A 11 6.29 -25.12 -23.49
C ALA A 11 5.76 -26.29 -24.32
N SER A 12 6.20 -27.52 -24.02
CA SER A 12 5.63 -28.72 -24.64
C SER A 12 4.12 -28.75 -24.38
N LYS A 13 3.33 -29.27 -25.33
CA LYS A 13 1.89 -29.50 -25.11
C LYS A 13 1.63 -30.29 -23.81
N GLU A 14 2.56 -31.17 -23.45
CA GLU A 14 2.56 -31.92 -22.19
C GLU A 14 2.72 -31.01 -20.97
N LEU A 15 3.60 -30.01 -20.97
CA LEU A 15 3.71 -29.01 -19.89
C LEU A 15 2.43 -28.18 -19.75
N ILE A 16 1.83 -27.78 -20.88
CA ILE A 16 0.57 -27.02 -20.89
C ILE A 16 -0.59 -27.89 -20.40
N MET A 17 -0.62 -29.17 -20.79
CA MET A 17 -1.62 -30.15 -20.32
C MET A 17 -1.40 -30.54 -18.86
N LEU A 18 -0.16 -30.68 -18.38
CA LEU A 18 0.17 -30.89 -16.97
C LEU A 18 -0.29 -29.73 -16.09
N HIS A 19 -0.12 -28.48 -16.54
CA HIS A 19 -0.66 -27.32 -15.82
C HIS A 19 -2.19 -27.30 -15.84
N ARG A 20 -2.82 -27.76 -16.92
CA ARG A 20 -4.28 -27.85 -17.06
C ARG A 20 -4.86 -28.97 -16.18
N GLU A 21 -4.23 -30.14 -16.14
CA GLU A 21 -4.62 -31.25 -15.29
C GLU A 21 -4.32 -30.97 -13.81
N ALA A 22 -3.22 -30.28 -13.47
CA ALA A 22 -2.96 -29.82 -12.10
C ALA A 22 -3.97 -28.74 -11.66
N SER A 23 -4.38 -27.85 -12.57
CA SER A 23 -5.43 -26.85 -12.34
C SER A 23 -6.81 -27.50 -12.19
N GLU A 24 -7.14 -28.52 -12.99
CA GLU A 24 -8.41 -29.25 -12.91
C GLU A 24 -8.46 -30.24 -11.72
N ALA A 25 -7.31 -30.81 -11.33
CA ALA A 25 -7.17 -31.64 -10.13
C ALA A 25 -7.06 -30.83 -8.83
N SER A 26 -6.91 -29.50 -8.92
CA SER A 26 -7.11 -28.59 -7.79
C SER A 26 -8.60 -28.40 -7.51
N SER A 27 -9.27 -29.47 -7.10
CA SER A 27 -10.56 -29.38 -6.40
C SER A 27 -10.37 -28.82 -4.97
N GLY A 28 -9.47 -27.83 -4.83
CA GLY A 28 -9.24 -27.12 -3.59
C GLY A 28 -10.42 -26.22 -3.27
N ARG A 29 -10.55 -25.87 -1.98
CA ARG A 29 -11.52 -24.87 -1.53
C ARG A 29 -11.35 -23.60 -2.37
N LYS A 30 -12.45 -23.12 -2.95
CA LYS A 30 -12.46 -21.82 -3.64
C LYS A 30 -12.21 -20.71 -2.63
N MET A 31 -11.02 -20.13 -2.70
CA MET A 31 -10.63 -19.01 -1.84
C MET A 31 -11.17 -17.67 -2.34
N LYS A 32 -11.35 -16.74 -1.41
CA LYS A 32 -11.60 -15.33 -1.66
C LYS A 32 -10.32 -14.54 -1.40
N VAL A 33 -9.83 -13.87 -2.44
CA VAL A 33 -8.55 -13.15 -2.44
C VAL A 33 -8.81 -11.65 -2.55
N LEU A 34 -8.23 -10.87 -1.63
CA LEU A 34 -8.15 -9.43 -1.74
C LEU A 34 -6.75 -9.04 -2.22
N LEU A 35 -6.67 -8.42 -3.39
CA LEU A 35 -5.45 -7.86 -3.95
C LEU A 35 -5.37 -6.37 -3.64
N ILE A 36 -4.26 -5.94 -3.05
CA ILE A 36 -3.99 -4.55 -2.68
C ILE A 36 -2.78 -4.04 -3.45
N PHE A 37 -2.95 -2.87 -4.08
CA PHE A 37 -1.84 -2.05 -4.53
C PHE A 37 -1.63 -0.94 -3.50
N PRO A 38 -0.48 -0.93 -2.81
CA PRO A 38 -0.24 -0.03 -1.68
C PRO A 38 0.03 1.42 -2.14
N PRO A 39 -0.18 2.41 -1.26
CA PRO A 39 0.20 3.81 -1.46
C PRO A 39 1.63 4.08 -1.93
N ASP A 40 1.87 5.35 -2.28
CA ASP A 40 3.15 5.94 -2.73
C ASP A 40 3.53 5.58 -4.17
N TRP A 41 2.54 5.65 -5.06
CA TRP A 41 2.69 5.54 -6.51
C TRP A 41 2.00 6.70 -7.24
N PHE A 42 2.34 6.91 -8.52
CA PHE A 42 1.75 7.94 -9.36
C PHE A 42 0.25 7.67 -9.60
N PRO A 43 -0.67 8.56 -9.19
CA PRO A 43 -2.11 8.33 -9.39
C PRO A 43 -2.54 8.42 -10.87
N SER A 44 -1.70 8.98 -11.74
CA SER A 44 -1.92 8.99 -13.19
C SER A 44 -1.47 7.71 -13.89
N GLU A 45 -0.77 6.81 -13.20
CA GLU A 45 -0.14 5.63 -13.80
C GLU A 45 -0.67 4.35 -13.15
N PRO A 46 -1.88 3.86 -13.51
CA PRO A 46 -2.45 2.67 -12.90
C PRO A 46 -1.55 1.44 -13.14
N TYR A 47 -1.28 0.68 -12.06
CA TYR A 47 -0.37 -0.46 -12.13
C TYR A 47 -1.08 -1.74 -12.59
N LEU A 48 -0.56 -2.39 -13.64
CA LEU A 48 -1.20 -3.53 -14.32
C LEU A 48 -1.12 -4.87 -13.59
N SER A 49 -0.37 -4.98 -12.48
CA SER A 49 -0.19 -6.27 -11.81
C SER A 49 -1.49 -6.83 -11.23
N LEU A 50 -2.36 -6.00 -10.63
CA LEU A 50 -3.58 -6.51 -10.01
C LEU A 50 -4.56 -7.07 -11.04
N PRO A 51 -4.81 -6.40 -12.18
CA PRO A 51 -5.59 -7.00 -13.26
C PRO A 51 -5.00 -8.31 -13.80
N SER A 52 -3.67 -8.39 -13.96
CA SER A 52 -2.99 -9.62 -14.41
C SER A 52 -3.21 -10.79 -13.44
N LEU A 53 -2.93 -10.58 -12.15
CA LEU A 53 -3.15 -11.58 -11.09
C LEU A 53 -4.63 -11.96 -10.97
N THR A 54 -5.52 -10.99 -11.13
CA THR A 54 -6.97 -11.24 -11.09
C THR A 54 -7.43 -12.18 -12.20
N ALA A 55 -6.90 -12.03 -13.41
CA ALA A 55 -7.27 -12.88 -14.53
C ALA A 55 -6.93 -14.35 -14.25
N VAL A 56 -5.69 -14.63 -13.81
CA VAL A 56 -5.24 -16.00 -13.55
C VAL A 56 -5.89 -16.62 -12.32
N LEU A 57 -6.12 -15.86 -11.25
CA LEU A 57 -6.82 -16.34 -10.05
C LEU A 57 -8.29 -16.67 -10.31
N ARG A 58 -8.99 -15.82 -11.08
CA ARG A 58 -10.39 -16.08 -11.47
C ARG A 58 -10.48 -17.26 -12.43
N GLN A 59 -9.52 -17.42 -13.34
CA GLN A 59 -9.43 -18.59 -14.21
C GLN A 59 -9.27 -19.90 -13.39
N ALA A 60 -8.52 -19.85 -12.28
CA ALA A 60 -8.39 -20.95 -11.33
C ALA A 60 -9.64 -21.14 -10.41
N GLY A 61 -10.69 -20.33 -10.59
CA GLY A 61 -11.96 -20.48 -9.87
C GLY A 61 -12.05 -19.76 -8.53
N HIS A 62 -11.07 -18.91 -8.18
CA HIS A 62 -11.09 -18.09 -6.97
C HIS A 62 -11.94 -16.83 -7.15
N THR A 63 -12.49 -16.32 -6.04
CA THR A 63 -13.12 -14.99 -6.00
C THR A 63 -12.04 -13.95 -5.75
N VAL A 64 -12.02 -12.87 -6.53
CA VAL A 64 -10.96 -11.85 -6.44
C VAL A 64 -11.54 -10.45 -6.35
N ILE A 65 -11.12 -9.72 -5.32
CA ILE A 65 -11.40 -8.30 -5.07
C ILE A 65 -10.10 -7.53 -5.31
N GLN A 66 -10.16 -6.44 -6.06
CA GLN A 66 -9.02 -5.57 -6.30
C GLN A 66 -9.22 -4.25 -5.58
N LYS A 67 -8.17 -3.76 -4.93
CA LYS A 67 -8.13 -2.46 -4.28
C LYS A 67 -6.84 -1.73 -4.60
N ASP A 68 -6.98 -0.67 -5.39
CA ASP A 68 -5.91 0.30 -5.60
C ASP A 68 -5.97 1.33 -4.46
N ILE A 69 -5.32 0.98 -3.34
CA ILE A 69 -5.29 1.83 -2.15
C ILE A 69 -4.46 3.08 -2.41
N ASN A 70 -3.55 3.09 -3.38
CA ASN A 70 -2.85 4.30 -3.79
C ASN A 70 -3.82 5.36 -4.35
N LEU A 71 -4.67 4.97 -5.31
CA LEU A 71 -5.67 5.88 -5.87
C LEU A 71 -6.74 6.27 -4.85
N GLU A 72 -7.27 5.30 -4.11
CA GLU A 72 -8.30 5.57 -3.09
C GLU A 72 -7.75 6.48 -1.97
N MET A 73 -6.47 6.34 -1.59
CA MET A 73 -5.82 7.23 -0.62
C MET A 73 -5.78 8.68 -1.11
N TYR A 74 -5.34 8.95 -2.34
CA TYR A 74 -5.30 10.32 -2.84
C TYR A 74 -6.69 10.93 -2.97
N ASP A 75 -7.67 10.17 -3.49
CA ASP A 75 -9.05 10.64 -3.55
C ASP A 75 -9.59 11.03 -2.16
N TRP A 76 -9.27 10.22 -1.15
CA TRP A 76 -9.62 10.48 0.24
C TRP A 76 -8.87 11.67 0.83
N TYR A 77 -7.55 11.78 0.63
CA TYR A 77 -6.76 12.91 1.12
C TYR A 77 -7.28 14.26 0.63
N PHE A 78 -7.83 14.28 -0.59
CA PHE A 78 -8.42 15.47 -1.21
C PHE A 78 -9.94 15.58 -1.00
N SER A 79 -10.50 14.84 -0.05
CA SER A 79 -11.93 14.86 0.28
C SER A 79 -12.26 15.76 1.48
N GLU A 80 -13.53 16.16 1.56
CA GLU A 80 -14.08 16.83 2.74
C GLU A 80 -13.89 16.02 4.04
N ASP A 81 -14.07 14.69 3.96
CA ASP A 81 -13.95 13.80 5.12
C ASP A 81 -12.55 13.86 5.75
N PHE A 82 -11.51 13.70 4.93
CA PHE A 82 -10.13 13.71 5.44
C PHE A 82 -9.71 15.09 5.91
N LEU A 83 -10.07 16.16 5.19
CA LEU A 83 -9.68 17.51 5.60
C LEU A 83 -10.36 17.96 6.90
N LYS A 84 -11.58 17.51 7.17
CA LYS A 84 -12.20 17.65 8.51
C LYS A 84 -11.46 16.85 9.56
N LYS A 85 -10.99 15.64 9.24
CA LYS A 85 -10.15 14.85 10.14
C LYS A 85 -8.82 15.53 10.44
N VAL A 86 -8.19 16.20 9.46
CA VAL A 86 -7.00 17.03 9.65
C VAL A 86 -7.29 18.14 10.65
N LEU A 87 -8.38 18.89 10.48
CA LEU A 87 -8.79 19.94 11.42
C LEU A 87 -8.97 19.40 12.84
N TYR A 88 -9.57 18.22 12.99
CA TYR A 88 -9.74 17.56 14.30
C TYR A 88 -8.41 17.16 14.96
N ARG A 89 -7.35 16.90 14.17
CA ARG A 89 -6.02 16.57 14.67
C ARG A 89 -5.20 17.79 15.11
N VAL A 90 -5.54 19.00 14.66
CA VAL A 90 -4.80 20.24 14.98
C VAL A 90 -4.60 20.43 16.49
N PRO A 91 -5.64 20.35 17.36
CA PRO A 91 -5.46 20.53 18.80
C PRO A 91 -4.52 19.50 19.44
N ARG A 92 -4.56 18.24 18.97
CA ARG A 92 -3.66 17.18 19.46
C ARG A 92 -2.20 17.50 19.12
N GLN A 93 -1.95 18.01 17.92
CA GLN A 93 -0.61 18.38 17.49
C GLN A 93 -0.08 19.61 18.24
N LEU A 94 -0.93 20.62 18.46
CA LEU A 94 -0.59 21.78 19.28
C LEU A 94 -0.29 21.40 20.74
N ASP A 95 -1.07 20.47 21.33
CA ASP A 95 -0.79 19.97 22.68
C ASP A 95 0.55 19.21 22.74
N ARG A 96 0.89 18.44 21.70
CA ARG A 96 2.20 17.78 21.59
C ARG A 96 3.34 18.81 21.60
N LEU A 97 3.26 19.85 20.77
CA LEU A 97 4.26 20.93 20.73
C LEU A 97 4.35 21.68 22.06
N ARG A 98 3.21 21.96 22.70
CA ARG A 98 3.16 22.56 24.05
C ARG A 98 3.82 21.69 25.12
N LYS A 99 3.68 20.37 25.03
CA LYS A 99 4.36 19.43 25.94
C LYS A 99 5.86 19.37 25.68
N LEU A 100 6.29 19.49 24.42
CA LEU A 100 7.70 19.58 24.06
C LEU A 100 8.33 20.88 24.55
N SER A 101 7.65 22.02 24.39
CA SER A 101 8.16 23.33 24.83
C SER A 101 8.36 23.44 26.35
N LYS A 102 7.65 22.62 27.14
CA LYS A 102 7.87 22.49 28.58
C LYS A 102 9.13 21.69 28.94
N LYS A 103 9.64 20.87 28.03
CA LYS A 103 10.81 20.00 28.22
C LYS A 103 12.09 20.60 27.65
N ARG A 104 11.99 21.29 26.52
CA ARG A 104 13.09 22.01 25.86
C ARG A 104 12.55 23.17 25.03
N ASP A 105 13.42 24.11 24.66
CA ASP A 105 13.07 25.12 23.66
C ASP A 105 12.72 24.43 22.33
N LEU A 106 11.71 24.98 21.66
CA LEU A 106 11.32 24.56 20.32
C LEU A 106 12.36 25.05 19.32
N ASP A 107 12.66 24.24 18.31
CA ASP A 107 13.46 24.70 17.19
C ASP A 107 12.62 25.59 16.24
N ALA A 108 13.29 26.22 15.27
CA ALA A 108 12.63 27.13 14.33
C ALA A 108 11.51 26.44 13.54
N ALA A 109 11.70 25.19 13.12
CA ALA A 109 10.70 24.45 12.34
C ALA A 109 9.47 24.10 13.20
N GLU A 110 9.68 23.78 14.47
CA GLU A 110 8.60 23.53 15.43
C GLU A 110 7.81 24.80 15.78
N MET A 111 8.48 25.94 15.88
CA MET A 111 7.84 27.24 16.07
C MET A 111 7.01 27.64 14.84
N ASP A 112 7.56 27.50 13.63
CA ASP A 112 6.86 27.75 12.38
C ASP A 112 5.64 26.83 12.23
N LEU A 113 5.80 25.55 12.55
CA LEU A 113 4.70 24.59 12.57
C LEU A 113 3.61 24.99 13.57
N GLN A 114 3.99 25.43 14.78
CA GLN A 114 3.04 25.87 15.80
C GLN A 114 2.20 27.05 15.31
N LEU A 115 2.83 28.04 14.67
CA LEU A 115 2.15 29.19 14.08
C LEU A 115 1.23 28.76 12.94
N ALA A 116 1.71 27.95 12.01
CA ALA A 116 0.93 27.46 10.88
C ALA A 116 -0.31 26.67 11.33
N LEU A 117 -0.20 25.85 12.39
CA LEU A 117 -1.31 25.11 12.96
C LEU A 117 -2.39 26.02 13.57
N CYS A 118 -2.01 27.18 14.13
CA CYS A 118 -2.98 28.17 14.63
C CYS A 118 -3.80 28.82 13.50
N ASP A 119 -3.24 28.90 12.30
CA ASP A 119 -3.89 29.48 11.12
C ASP A 119 -4.83 28.48 10.39
N LEU A 120 -4.78 27.18 10.74
CA LEU A 120 -5.68 26.15 10.22
C LEU A 120 -7.07 26.24 10.88
N THR A 121 -7.80 27.30 10.55
CA THR A 121 -9.17 27.52 10.99
C THR A 121 -10.17 26.67 10.19
N ARG A 122 -11.39 26.52 10.72
CA ARG A 122 -12.51 25.88 10.01
C ARG A 122 -12.77 26.53 8.64
N GLN A 123 -12.75 27.86 8.57
CA GLN A 123 -12.94 28.57 7.31
C GLN A 123 -11.85 28.22 6.30
N ARG A 124 -10.58 28.19 6.73
CA ARG A 124 -9.47 27.84 5.84
C ARG A 124 -9.59 26.42 5.30
N ILE A 125 -9.99 25.47 6.15
CA ILE A 125 -10.22 24.08 5.74
C ILE A 125 -11.41 23.98 4.78
N ASP A 126 -12.52 24.67 5.04
CA ASP A 126 -13.69 24.69 4.14
C ASP A 126 -13.35 25.27 2.75
N GLU A 127 -12.49 26.29 2.68
CA GLU A 127 -11.96 26.82 1.42
C GLU A 127 -11.08 25.80 0.69
N LEU A 128 -10.20 25.11 1.43
CA LEU A 128 -9.30 24.11 0.88
C LEU A 128 -10.07 22.88 0.35
N ILE A 129 -11.14 22.47 1.03
CA ILE A 129 -12.05 21.40 0.57
C ILE A 129 -12.65 21.75 -0.78
N LYS A 130 -13.20 22.96 -0.94
CA LYS A 130 -13.78 23.40 -2.22
C LYS A 130 -12.75 23.43 -3.35
N LYS A 131 -11.53 23.88 -3.06
CA LYS A 131 -10.43 23.85 -4.03
C LYS A 131 -10.07 22.42 -4.42
N ALA A 132 -9.92 21.53 -3.45
CA ALA A 132 -9.53 20.13 -3.65
C ALA A 132 -10.56 19.37 -4.49
N GLU A 133 -11.86 19.52 -4.20
CA GLU A 133 -12.93 18.91 -4.99
C GLU A 133 -12.96 19.46 -6.43
N LYS A 134 -12.76 20.77 -6.61
CA LYS A 134 -12.64 21.37 -7.95
C LYS A 134 -11.41 20.82 -8.69
N ALA A 135 -10.26 20.71 -8.02
CA ALA A 135 -9.04 20.15 -8.61
C ALA A 135 -9.24 18.69 -9.03
N LYS A 136 -9.89 17.86 -8.19
CA LYS A 136 -10.29 16.49 -8.54
C LYS A 136 -11.19 16.44 -9.78
N ALA A 137 -12.17 17.34 -9.87
CA ALA A 137 -13.07 17.41 -11.02
C ALA A 137 -12.33 17.78 -12.32
N ILE A 138 -11.37 18.72 -12.25
CA ILE A 138 -10.52 19.10 -13.40
C ILE A 138 -9.72 17.90 -13.90
N ILE A 139 -8.98 17.22 -13.01
CA ILE A 139 -8.09 16.12 -13.44
C ILE A 139 -8.84 14.88 -13.93
N ARG A 140 -10.13 14.75 -13.61
CA ARG A 140 -11.00 13.64 -14.05
C ARG A 140 -11.78 13.96 -15.32
N GLY A 141 -11.79 15.22 -15.76
CA GLY A 141 -12.56 15.67 -16.92
C GLY A 141 -11.67 16.14 -18.07
N GLU A 142 -12.30 16.57 -19.16
CA GLU A 142 -11.61 17.08 -20.35
C GLU A 142 -10.77 18.35 -20.07
N VAL A 143 -11.13 19.11 -19.03
CA VAL A 143 -10.40 20.31 -18.59
C VAL A 143 -8.96 19.98 -18.16
N PHE A 144 -8.66 18.70 -17.87
CA PHE A 144 -7.30 18.22 -17.64
C PHE A 144 -6.30 18.65 -18.72
N TYR A 145 -6.72 18.77 -19.98
CA TYR A 145 -5.85 19.17 -21.09
C TYR A 145 -5.57 20.68 -21.14
N GLU A 146 -6.24 21.49 -20.32
CA GLU A 146 -5.93 22.91 -20.16
C GLU A 146 -4.79 23.08 -19.15
N ILE A 147 -3.61 23.47 -19.65
CA ILE A 147 -2.35 23.52 -18.87
C ILE A 147 -2.49 24.36 -17.60
N ASP A 148 -3.10 25.55 -17.69
CA ASP A 148 -3.26 26.45 -16.54
C ASP A 148 -4.16 25.85 -15.45
N GLN A 149 -5.21 25.12 -15.84
CA GLN A 149 -6.12 24.46 -14.90
C GLN A 149 -5.45 23.24 -14.26
N LEU A 150 -4.63 22.51 -15.02
CA LEU A 150 -3.85 21.40 -14.51
C LEU A 150 -2.79 21.89 -13.51
N GLU A 151 -2.01 22.92 -13.85
CA GLU A 151 -1.00 23.51 -12.96
C GLU A 151 -1.65 24.00 -11.65
N TRP A 152 -2.77 24.71 -11.75
CA TRP A 152 -3.54 25.13 -10.58
C TRP A 152 -3.98 23.94 -9.72
N SER A 153 -4.47 22.86 -10.34
CA SER A 153 -4.91 21.65 -9.63
C SER A 153 -3.76 20.95 -8.90
N ILE A 154 -2.60 20.81 -9.55
CA ILE A 154 -1.39 20.27 -8.91
C ILE A 154 -0.94 21.13 -7.73
N GLN A 155 -1.01 22.46 -7.85
CA GLN A 155 -0.66 23.34 -6.74
C GLN A 155 -1.65 23.22 -5.57
N VAL A 156 -2.94 23.02 -5.85
CA VAL A 156 -3.93 22.72 -4.82
C VAL A 156 -3.61 21.40 -4.10
N PHE A 157 -3.27 20.34 -4.83
CA PHE A 157 -2.89 19.07 -4.20
C PHE A 157 -1.66 19.20 -3.30
N ARG A 158 -0.65 19.97 -3.74
CA ARG A 158 0.53 20.29 -2.91
C ARG A 158 0.18 21.10 -1.67
N GLU A 159 -0.73 22.07 -1.80
CA GLU A 159 -1.25 22.83 -0.66
C GLU A 159 -1.94 21.89 0.34
N VAL A 160 -2.79 20.98 -0.13
CA VAL A 160 -3.47 19.99 0.71
C VAL A 160 -2.48 19.07 1.40
N THR A 161 -1.53 18.46 0.68
CA THR A 161 -0.56 17.54 1.31
C THR A 161 0.37 18.24 2.30
N SER A 162 0.69 19.51 2.07
CA SER A 162 1.40 20.35 3.06
C SER A 162 0.58 20.54 4.34
N VAL A 163 -0.71 20.85 4.22
CA VAL A 163 -1.63 20.98 5.38
C VAL A 163 -1.79 19.66 6.13
N ILE A 164 -1.88 18.53 5.41
CA ILE A 164 -1.87 17.20 6.01
C ILE A 164 -0.57 16.97 6.80
N SER A 165 0.58 17.28 6.20
CA SER A 165 1.90 17.12 6.83
C SER A 165 2.01 17.84 8.18
N MET A 166 1.36 19.00 8.34
CA MET A 166 1.40 19.75 9.61
C MET A 166 0.89 18.92 10.81
N VAL A 167 -0.21 18.18 10.62
CA VAL A 167 -0.81 17.39 11.72
C VAL A 167 -0.16 16.01 11.91
N TYR A 168 0.66 15.57 10.95
CA TYR A 168 1.46 14.35 11.02
C TYR A 168 2.95 14.60 11.27
N ALA A 169 3.38 15.86 11.41
CA ALA A 169 4.79 16.23 11.54
C ALA A 169 5.48 15.41 12.64
N PRO A 170 6.73 14.95 12.43
CA PRO A 170 7.64 15.36 11.36
C PRO A 170 7.42 14.68 10.00
N ALA A 171 6.41 13.79 9.85
CA ALA A 171 6.11 13.24 8.53
C ALA A 171 5.75 14.33 7.52
N ARG A 172 6.26 14.15 6.30
CA ARG A 172 5.96 14.98 5.13
C ARG A 172 5.24 14.13 4.10
N ILE A 173 3.94 14.36 3.98
CA ILE A 173 3.09 13.72 2.99
C ILE A 173 3.32 14.43 1.67
N CYS A 174 3.71 13.68 0.65
CA CYS A 174 4.05 14.23 -0.65
C CYS A 174 3.24 13.55 -1.75
N MET A 175 3.08 14.25 -2.86
CA MET A 175 2.57 13.67 -4.09
C MET A 175 3.75 13.51 -5.06
N PRO A 176 3.78 12.43 -5.86
CA PRO A 176 4.80 12.24 -6.88
C PRO A 176 5.01 13.50 -7.76
N PRO A 177 6.26 13.79 -8.17
CA PRO A 177 7.44 12.93 -8.07
C PRO A 177 8.17 12.97 -6.72
N MET A 178 7.67 13.72 -5.73
CA MET A 178 8.22 13.69 -4.38
C MET A 178 7.68 12.50 -3.60
N GLU A 179 8.50 11.96 -2.71
CA GLU A 179 8.17 10.78 -1.91
C GLU A 179 7.68 11.20 -0.52
N THR A 180 6.65 10.51 -0.01
CA THR A 180 6.22 10.69 1.38
C THR A 180 7.35 10.24 2.31
N ASP A 181 7.69 11.09 3.27
CA ASP A 181 8.78 10.85 4.22
C ASP A 181 8.21 10.81 5.63
N LEU A 182 8.19 9.62 6.24
CA LEU A 182 7.74 9.46 7.63
C LEU A 182 8.81 9.83 8.67
N SER A 183 9.96 10.41 8.27
CA SER A 183 11.13 10.64 9.13
C SER A 183 11.77 9.35 9.67
N TYR A 184 11.59 8.25 8.94
CA TYR A 184 12.21 6.95 9.20
C TYR A 184 12.96 6.49 7.95
N LYS A 185 14.03 5.71 8.12
CA LYS A 185 14.80 5.12 7.03
C LYS A 185 14.19 3.81 6.57
N VAL A 186 13.63 3.82 5.38
CA VAL A 186 12.99 2.66 4.76
C VAL A 186 13.92 1.45 4.55
N PHE A 187 15.24 1.67 4.47
CA PHE A 187 16.25 0.61 4.31
C PHE A 187 16.74 0.01 5.63
N VAL A 188 16.24 0.47 6.79
CA VAL A 188 16.58 -0.07 8.10
C VAL A 188 15.34 -0.75 8.69
N SER A 189 15.35 -2.09 8.78
CA SER A 189 14.18 -2.86 9.20
C SER A 189 13.64 -2.46 10.58
N SER A 190 14.50 -2.10 11.53
CA SER A 190 14.06 -1.62 12.85
C SER A 190 13.32 -0.28 12.77
N GLU A 191 13.79 0.66 11.96
CA GLU A 191 13.11 1.94 11.76
C GLU A 191 11.76 1.75 11.02
N VAL A 192 11.67 0.79 10.09
CA VAL A 192 10.38 0.40 9.47
C VAL A 192 9.40 -0.15 10.52
N MET A 193 9.87 -1.03 11.41
CA MET A 193 9.04 -1.57 12.48
C MET A 193 8.61 -0.50 13.50
N GLU A 194 9.47 0.46 13.81
CA GLU A 194 9.11 1.62 14.63
C GLU A 194 8.01 2.45 13.95
N ALA A 195 8.19 2.77 12.66
CA ALA A 195 7.20 3.50 11.86
C ALA A 195 5.83 2.79 11.84
N VAL A 196 5.81 1.46 11.69
CA VAL A 196 4.56 0.66 11.75
C VAL A 196 3.78 0.93 13.03
N ASN A 197 4.47 1.06 14.17
CA ASN A 197 3.86 1.25 15.49
C ASN A 197 3.58 2.73 15.84
N ASP A 198 4.10 3.68 15.06
CA ASP A 198 3.97 5.11 15.34
C ASP A 198 2.57 5.63 15.01
N THR A 199 1.73 5.83 16.04
CA THR A 199 0.36 6.34 15.89
C THR A 199 0.26 7.85 15.64
N GLN A 200 1.38 8.58 15.71
CA GLN A 200 1.44 10.02 15.48
C GLN A 200 1.89 10.35 14.06
N VAL A 201 2.91 9.65 13.56
CA VAL A 201 3.61 10.01 12.33
C VAL A 201 3.13 9.17 11.14
N ASN A 202 2.80 7.90 11.35
CA ASN A 202 2.42 6.99 10.27
C ASN A 202 0.97 7.20 9.82
N VAL A 203 0.79 7.99 8.76
CA VAL A 203 -0.51 8.27 8.14
C VAL A 203 -1.17 7.01 7.56
N TYR A 204 -0.41 5.99 7.17
CA TYR A 204 -0.95 4.78 6.57
C TYR A 204 -1.79 3.96 7.56
N ARG A 205 -1.66 4.20 8.87
CA ARG A 205 -2.58 3.65 9.87
C ARG A 205 -4.00 4.20 9.70
N ASP A 206 -4.15 5.49 9.39
CA ASP A 206 -5.46 6.08 9.09
C ASP A 206 -6.00 5.61 7.74
N VAL A 207 -5.12 5.42 6.75
CA VAL A 207 -5.47 4.83 5.45
C VAL A 207 -5.98 3.39 5.63
N PHE A 208 -5.32 2.60 6.48
CA PHE A 208 -5.77 1.24 6.80
C PHE A 208 -7.17 1.25 7.42
N GLU A 209 -7.39 2.05 8.47
CA GLU A 209 -8.68 2.11 9.17
C GLU A 209 -9.81 2.59 8.26
N HIS A 210 -9.53 3.53 7.35
CA HIS A 210 -10.57 4.11 6.50
C HIS A 210 -10.83 3.31 5.21
N LEU A 211 -9.79 2.74 4.58
CA LEU A 211 -9.91 2.14 3.24
C LEU A 211 -9.72 0.62 3.22
N VAL A 212 -8.79 0.08 4.01
CA VAL A 212 -8.43 -1.34 3.93
C VAL A 212 -9.33 -2.19 4.83
N LYS A 213 -9.45 -1.80 6.10
CA LYS A 213 -10.20 -2.54 7.11
C LYS A 213 -11.68 -2.72 6.76
N PRO A 214 -12.43 -1.70 6.29
CA PRO A 214 -13.84 -1.89 5.95
C PRO A 214 -14.05 -2.89 4.82
N VAL A 215 -13.11 -2.94 3.86
CA VAL A 215 -13.16 -3.91 2.75
C VAL A 215 -12.91 -5.32 3.28
N ILE A 216 -11.95 -5.50 4.19
CA ILE A 216 -11.72 -6.80 4.82
C ILE A 216 -12.93 -7.24 5.65
N GLU A 217 -13.54 -6.33 6.42
CA GLU A 217 -14.73 -6.63 7.22
C GLU A 217 -15.93 -7.02 6.35
N GLN A 218 -16.14 -6.32 5.24
CA GLN A 218 -17.22 -6.62 4.28
C GLN A 218 -16.96 -7.91 3.50
N GLU A 219 -15.75 -8.06 2.97
CA GLU A 219 -15.46 -9.12 2.01
C GLU A 219 -15.00 -10.41 2.69
N GLN A 220 -14.46 -10.37 3.91
CA GLN A 220 -13.92 -11.54 4.63
C GLN A 220 -13.02 -12.41 3.74
N PRO A 221 -11.93 -11.85 3.15
CA PRO A 221 -11.03 -12.62 2.29
C PRO A 221 -10.26 -13.67 3.10
N ASP A 222 -10.00 -14.83 2.50
CA ASP A 222 -9.13 -15.84 3.09
C ASP A 222 -7.63 -15.49 2.91
N VAL A 223 -7.30 -14.78 1.81
CA VAL A 223 -5.94 -14.38 1.45
C VAL A 223 -5.89 -12.90 1.07
N VAL A 224 -4.89 -12.17 1.57
CA VAL A 224 -4.57 -10.80 1.11
C VAL A 224 -3.22 -10.80 0.41
N GLY A 225 -3.20 -10.39 -0.86
CA GLY A 225 -1.97 -10.20 -1.64
C GLY A 225 -1.63 -8.72 -1.79
N ILE A 226 -0.43 -8.30 -1.37
CA ILE A 226 0.04 -6.90 -1.51
C ILE A 226 1.17 -6.83 -2.55
N SER A 227 0.96 -6.06 -3.62
CA SER A 227 1.89 -5.92 -4.74
C SER A 227 2.80 -4.69 -4.59
N ILE A 228 4.05 -4.91 -4.14
CA ILE A 228 5.02 -3.87 -3.78
C ILE A 228 6.02 -3.65 -4.93
N VAL A 229 5.98 -2.47 -5.53
CA VAL A 229 6.77 -2.13 -6.73
C VAL A 229 7.96 -1.26 -6.37
N LEU A 230 7.72 -0.19 -5.62
CA LEU A 230 8.75 0.77 -5.19
C LEU A 230 9.11 0.56 -3.72
N GLN A 231 10.33 0.96 -3.39
CA GLN A 231 10.84 0.93 -2.03
C GLN A 231 9.99 1.77 -1.07
N GLN A 232 9.46 2.91 -1.51
CA GLN A 232 8.67 3.81 -0.64
C GLN A 232 7.38 3.17 -0.14
N GLN A 233 6.81 2.25 -0.91
CA GLN A 233 5.60 1.54 -0.52
C GLN A 233 5.84 0.55 0.63
N MET A 234 7.08 0.37 1.09
CA MET A 234 7.39 -0.52 2.22
C MET A 234 6.74 -0.04 3.52
N PHE A 235 6.68 1.27 3.80
CA PHE A 235 6.02 1.76 5.01
C PHE A 235 4.53 1.44 5.02
N SER A 236 3.83 1.77 3.93
CA SER A 236 2.40 1.50 3.80
C SER A 236 2.11 0.00 3.79
N SER A 237 2.88 -0.79 3.04
CA SER A 237 2.72 -2.25 2.96
C SER A 237 2.97 -2.94 4.30
N MET A 238 4.06 -2.63 5.00
CA MET A 238 4.34 -3.25 6.31
C MET A 238 3.31 -2.82 7.36
N THR A 239 2.81 -1.58 7.27
CA THR A 239 1.72 -1.10 8.14
C THR A 239 0.45 -1.90 7.90
N PHE A 240 0.06 -2.11 6.65
CA PHE A 240 -1.11 -2.91 6.30
C PHE A 240 -0.93 -4.37 6.74
N CYS A 241 0.20 -5.00 6.42
CA CYS A 241 0.53 -6.36 6.85
C CYS A 241 0.36 -6.52 8.38
N ALA A 242 1.02 -5.66 9.17
CA ALA A 242 0.97 -5.70 10.62
C ALA A 242 -0.45 -5.53 11.17
N LEU A 243 -1.21 -4.56 10.64
CA LEU A 243 -2.58 -4.31 11.09
C LEU A 243 -3.56 -5.40 10.66
N ILE A 244 -3.37 -6.00 9.48
CA ILE A 244 -4.16 -7.16 9.04
C ILE A 244 -3.90 -8.32 9.99
N LYS A 245 -2.65 -8.67 10.29
CA LYS A 245 -2.35 -9.77 11.24
C LYS A 245 -2.86 -9.47 12.66
N GLN A 246 -2.86 -8.21 13.08
CA GLN A 246 -3.39 -7.80 14.38
C GLN A 246 -4.92 -7.96 14.47
N HIS A 247 -5.66 -7.51 13.47
CA HIS A 247 -7.13 -7.49 13.50
C HIS A 247 -7.77 -8.77 12.94
N PHE A 248 -7.09 -9.44 12.01
CA PHE A 248 -7.58 -10.58 11.24
C PHE A 248 -6.50 -11.67 11.14
N PRO A 249 -6.06 -12.26 12.27
CA PRO A 249 -4.92 -13.20 12.31
C PRO A 249 -5.11 -14.46 11.46
N HIS A 250 -6.37 -14.80 11.13
CA HIS A 250 -6.73 -15.95 10.29
C HIS A 250 -6.47 -15.72 8.80
N ILE A 251 -6.30 -14.48 8.36
CA ILE A 251 -6.02 -14.16 6.95
C ILE A 251 -4.56 -14.48 6.65
N HIS A 252 -4.36 -15.21 5.54
CA HIS A 252 -3.03 -15.42 4.99
C HIS A 252 -2.58 -14.17 4.23
N VAL A 253 -1.52 -13.52 4.69
CA VAL A 253 -0.98 -12.30 4.09
C VAL A 253 0.25 -12.66 3.26
N THR A 254 0.18 -12.37 1.96
CA THR A 254 1.28 -12.57 1.02
C THR A 254 1.73 -11.23 0.44
N ILE A 255 3.03 -11.00 0.40
CA ILE A 255 3.61 -9.87 -0.33
C ILE A 255 4.25 -10.32 -1.64
N GLY A 256 4.33 -9.44 -2.63
CA GLY A 256 5.02 -9.73 -3.89
C GLY A 256 5.43 -8.45 -4.63
N GLY A 257 5.91 -8.61 -5.86
CA GLY A 257 6.28 -7.49 -6.73
C GLY A 257 7.78 -7.24 -6.84
N ASN A 258 8.14 -6.20 -7.60
CA ASN A 258 9.53 -5.92 -7.97
C ASN A 258 10.44 -5.67 -6.76
N THR A 259 9.97 -4.92 -5.76
CA THR A 259 10.78 -4.66 -4.55
C THR A 259 11.01 -5.94 -3.74
N VAL A 260 9.97 -6.76 -3.57
CA VAL A 260 10.07 -8.06 -2.88
C VAL A 260 11.06 -9.00 -3.59
N THR A 261 11.01 -9.06 -4.91
CA THR A 261 11.94 -9.86 -5.73
C THR A 261 13.40 -9.43 -5.57
N ARG A 262 13.64 -8.12 -5.44
CA ARG A 262 14.99 -7.57 -5.21
C ARG A 262 15.51 -7.86 -3.81
N LEU A 263 14.62 -7.97 -2.82
CA LEU A 263 14.94 -8.25 -1.44
C LEU A 263 14.97 -9.75 -1.10
N ARG A 264 14.65 -10.64 -2.04
CA ARG A 264 14.50 -12.08 -1.81
C ARG A 264 15.64 -12.75 -1.02
N ASP A 265 16.89 -12.30 -1.20
CA ASP A 265 18.06 -12.94 -0.61
C ASP A 265 18.23 -12.54 0.88
N VAL A 266 17.69 -11.39 1.29
CA VAL A 266 17.77 -10.84 2.65
C VAL A 266 16.45 -10.94 3.42
N LEU A 267 15.32 -11.08 2.70
CA LEU A 267 13.98 -11.11 3.27
C LEU A 267 13.78 -12.27 4.28
N PRO A 268 14.31 -13.49 4.07
CA PRO A 268 14.14 -14.58 5.03
C PRO A 268 14.72 -14.31 6.41
N GLN A 269 15.80 -13.51 6.50
CA GLN A 269 16.41 -13.13 7.77
C GLN A 269 15.90 -11.80 8.31
N SER A 270 15.03 -11.11 7.57
CA SER A 270 14.51 -9.82 7.96
C SER A 270 13.47 -9.95 9.08
N PRO A 271 13.53 -9.13 10.14
CA PRO A 271 12.50 -9.14 11.18
C PRO A 271 11.13 -8.70 10.65
N LEU A 272 11.06 -8.09 9.45
CA LEU A 272 9.80 -7.72 8.81
C LEU A 272 8.93 -8.92 8.44
N PHE A 273 9.51 -10.12 8.31
CA PHE A 273 8.76 -11.34 8.00
C PHE A 273 7.70 -11.66 9.06
N GLN A 274 7.80 -11.10 10.27
CA GLN A 274 6.76 -11.28 11.29
C GLN A 274 5.39 -10.69 10.89
N TYR A 275 5.33 -9.80 9.90
CA TYR A 275 4.11 -9.12 9.49
C TYR A 275 3.33 -9.84 8.38
N PHE A 276 3.91 -10.85 7.74
CA PHE A 276 3.27 -11.57 6.63
C PHE A 276 3.62 -13.07 6.67
N ASP A 277 2.83 -13.89 5.99
CA ASP A 277 2.95 -15.35 6.07
C ASP A 277 3.82 -15.91 4.93
N SER A 278 3.80 -15.24 3.77
CA SER A 278 4.62 -15.62 2.61
C SER A 278 4.97 -14.44 1.71
N ALA A 279 5.94 -14.66 0.82
CA ALA A 279 6.34 -13.73 -0.23
C ALA A 279 6.47 -14.46 -1.56
N VAL A 280 5.88 -13.91 -2.63
CA VAL A 280 6.07 -14.39 -4.00
C VAL A 280 7.10 -13.51 -4.70
N VAL A 281 8.16 -14.12 -5.22
CA VAL A 281 9.28 -13.45 -5.91
C VAL A 281 9.23 -13.73 -7.41
N TYR A 282 9.89 -12.93 -8.24
CA TYR A 282 9.89 -13.06 -9.70
C TYR A 282 8.48 -12.95 -10.32
N GLU A 283 8.16 -13.82 -11.28
CA GLU A 283 6.84 -13.92 -11.91
C GLU A 283 5.84 -14.57 -10.95
N GLY A 284 4.74 -13.86 -10.70
CA GLY A 284 3.79 -14.19 -9.64
C GLY A 284 2.52 -14.87 -10.15
N GLU A 285 2.23 -14.82 -11.45
CA GLU A 285 0.96 -15.27 -12.02
C GLU A 285 0.67 -16.74 -11.71
N THR A 286 1.63 -17.61 -11.98
CA THR A 286 1.49 -19.05 -11.70
C THR A 286 1.74 -19.36 -10.22
N ALA A 287 2.77 -18.77 -9.64
CA ALA A 287 3.16 -19.02 -8.25
C ALA A 287 2.06 -18.63 -7.26
N PHE A 288 1.42 -17.47 -7.45
CA PHE A 288 0.39 -16.99 -6.55
C PHE A 288 -0.91 -17.81 -6.64
N VAL A 289 -1.28 -18.31 -7.82
CA VAL A 289 -2.40 -19.26 -7.97
C VAL A 289 -2.13 -20.55 -7.20
N GLN A 290 -0.93 -21.10 -7.31
CA GLN A 290 -0.54 -22.32 -6.59
C GLN A 290 -0.50 -22.07 -5.08
N LEU A 291 0.00 -20.91 -4.66
CA LEU A 291 0.02 -20.49 -3.26
C LEU A 291 -1.39 -20.42 -2.67
N VAL A 292 -2.31 -19.68 -3.32
CA VAL A 292 -3.70 -19.56 -2.87
C VAL A 292 -4.39 -20.93 -2.81
N SER A 293 -4.12 -21.80 -3.79
CA SER A 293 -4.65 -23.16 -3.81
C SER A 293 -4.10 -24.03 -2.68
N ALA A 294 -2.81 -23.91 -2.36
CA ALA A 294 -2.16 -24.63 -1.27
C ALA A 294 -2.71 -24.16 0.09
N VAL A 295 -2.85 -22.85 0.29
CA VAL A 295 -3.48 -22.28 1.50
C VAL A 295 -4.90 -22.80 1.67
N GLY A 296 -5.72 -22.78 0.61
CA GLY A 296 -7.10 -23.27 0.67
C GLY A 296 -7.24 -24.78 0.91
N ALA A 297 -6.22 -25.55 0.58
CA ALA A 297 -6.17 -26.99 0.83
C ALA A 297 -5.38 -27.36 2.09
N GLU A 298 -4.95 -26.38 2.89
CA GLU A 298 -4.11 -26.57 4.09
C GLU A 298 -2.84 -27.40 3.81
N ARG A 299 -2.25 -27.23 2.61
CA ARG A 299 -1.04 -27.92 2.19
C ARG A 299 0.21 -27.08 2.48
N SER A 300 1.34 -27.77 2.56
CA SER A 300 2.65 -27.12 2.64
C SER A 300 2.90 -26.21 1.44
N LEU A 301 3.60 -25.10 1.67
CA LEU A 301 4.07 -24.18 0.63
C LEU A 301 5.44 -24.56 0.06
N ALA A 302 6.06 -25.65 0.55
CA ALA A 302 7.40 -26.11 0.16
C ALA A 302 7.56 -26.33 -1.35
N ASP A 303 6.52 -26.87 -1.99
CA ASP A 303 6.52 -27.19 -3.42
C ASP A 303 6.01 -26.05 -4.30
N VAL A 304 5.62 -24.91 -3.70
CA VAL A 304 5.14 -23.76 -4.46
C VAL A 304 6.35 -22.99 -5.02
N PRO A 305 6.51 -22.92 -6.35
CA PRO A 305 7.65 -22.24 -6.95
C PRO A 305 7.64 -20.76 -6.60
N ASN A 306 8.82 -20.15 -6.60
CA ASN A 306 9.00 -18.72 -6.38
C ASN A 306 8.38 -18.18 -5.07
N THR A 307 8.21 -19.04 -4.06
CA THR A 307 7.60 -18.68 -2.77
C THR A 307 8.62 -18.77 -1.65
N ILE A 308 8.70 -17.72 -0.85
CA ILE A 308 9.34 -17.72 0.47
C ILE A 308 8.21 -17.77 1.49
N TYR A 309 8.29 -18.64 2.49
CA TYR A 309 7.22 -18.78 3.49
C TYR A 309 7.81 -19.18 4.83
N LYS A 310 7.04 -18.97 5.89
CA LYS A 310 7.44 -19.40 7.24
C LYS A 310 6.76 -20.73 7.60
N ASP A 311 7.51 -21.68 8.12
CA ASP A 311 7.02 -22.91 8.74
C ASP A 311 7.42 -23.03 10.22
N ALA A 312 7.22 -24.22 10.80
CA ALA A 312 7.54 -24.50 12.20
C ALA A 312 9.04 -24.45 12.53
N THR A 313 9.91 -24.50 11.52
CA THR A 313 11.37 -24.50 11.65
C THR A 313 12.01 -23.14 11.39
N GLY A 314 11.28 -22.21 10.77
CA GLY A 314 11.79 -20.89 10.40
C GLY A 314 11.18 -20.39 9.10
N VAL A 315 11.87 -19.46 8.45
CA VAL A 315 11.61 -19.04 7.06
C VAL A 315 12.53 -19.81 6.13
#